data_AF-A0A7S2HRU4-F1
#
_entry.id   AF-A0A7S2HRU4-F1
#
_cell.length_a   1.000
_cell.length_b   1.000
_cell.length_c   1.000
_cell.angle_alpha   90.00
_cell.angle_beta   90.00
_cell.angle_gamma   90.00
#
_symmetry.space_group_name_H-M   'P 1'
#
loop_
_entity.id
_entity.type
_entity.pdbx_description
1 polymer ?
#
loop_
_entity_poly.entity_id
_entity_poly.type
_entity_poly.pdbx_seq_one_letter_code
_entity_poly.pdbx_strand_id
1 'polypeptide(L)'
;ESEPHEVGDGVGNCGSALALPYFISFQIIGSFIFLNILVAVILDEFNILHSSNLLNDQSIASQRDIERFHEVWPTFDVRSSGMISREALPNLILALPPPLGLKQVGGLRSAMLMSSQLELKQVETEKGMFIRGHDLLKTLISRNIQSADIDDDEVQAEAAANAHVKKTLKEGPLSLKTWGDMRQLHAEASEEKKRERSGAKTLAKHFALEVITSHVNRLKGNSAVLKSRRSSRLSM
;
A
#
# COMPACT_ATOMS: atom_id res chain seq x y z
N GLU A 1 -72.89 40.70 51.82
CA GLU A 1 -71.81 40.47 50.84
C GLU A 1 -71.00 39.23 51.17
N SER A 2 -71.05 38.21 50.32
CA SER A 2 -70.06 37.14 50.24
C SER A 2 -69.81 36.90 48.75
N GLU A 3 -68.66 37.36 48.26
CA GLU A 3 -68.27 37.26 46.85
C GLU A 3 -68.02 35.81 46.41
N PRO A 4 -68.30 35.43 45.15
CA PRO A 4 -68.01 34.11 44.65
C PRO A 4 -66.52 33.96 44.35
N HIS A 5 -65.95 32.86 44.84
CA HIS A 5 -64.58 32.42 44.65
C HIS A 5 -64.33 32.07 43.17
N GLU A 6 -63.52 32.86 42.47
CA GLU A 6 -63.00 32.48 41.16
C GLU A 6 -62.24 31.16 41.28
N VAL A 7 -62.70 30.15 40.55
CA VAL A 7 -61.93 28.93 40.31
C VAL A 7 -60.88 29.30 39.27
N GLY A 8 -59.70 29.71 39.75
CA GLY A 8 -58.53 29.87 38.90
C GLY A 8 -58.24 28.56 38.18
N ASP A 9 -58.17 28.62 36.85
CA ASP A 9 -57.67 27.53 36.00
C ASP A 9 -56.27 27.14 36.48
N GLY A 10 -56.21 26.07 37.26
CA GLY A 10 -54.98 25.45 37.70
C GLY A 10 -54.24 24.92 36.48
N VAL A 11 -53.33 25.72 35.93
CA VAL A 11 -52.28 25.30 34.99
C VAL A 11 -51.33 24.37 35.75
N GLY A 12 -51.78 23.13 35.96
CA GLY A 12 -51.11 22.10 36.76
C GLY A 12 -50.93 20.80 36.01
N ASN A 13 -50.78 20.84 34.68
CA ASN A 13 -50.59 19.63 33.85
C ASN A 13 -49.58 19.83 32.72
N CYS A 14 -48.40 20.41 33.04
CA CYS A 14 -47.34 20.64 32.07
C CYS A 14 -46.59 19.33 31.75
N GLY A 15 -47.08 18.62 30.73
CA GLY A 15 -46.44 17.45 30.14
C GLY A 15 -47.23 17.01 28.90
N SER A 16 -46.56 16.80 27.78
CA SER A 16 -47.23 16.28 26.58
C SER A 16 -47.07 14.77 26.51
N ALA A 17 -48.14 14.06 26.13
CA ALA A 17 -48.05 12.64 25.78
C ALA A 17 -47.05 12.37 24.64
N LEU A 18 -46.67 13.41 23.88
CA LEU A 18 -45.61 13.37 22.87
C LEU A 18 -44.21 13.28 23.46
N ALA A 19 -44.02 13.50 24.77
CA ALA A 19 -42.72 13.38 25.42
C ALA A 19 -42.17 11.95 25.35
N LEU A 20 -43.03 10.93 25.54
CA LEU A 20 -42.64 9.52 25.48
C LEU A 20 -42.07 9.09 24.11
N PRO A 21 -42.79 9.28 22.98
CA PRO A 21 -42.23 8.94 21.67
C PRO A 21 -41.03 9.82 21.30
N TYR A 22 -40.97 11.07 21.78
CA TYR A 22 -39.80 11.93 21.61
C TYR A 22 -38.55 11.35 22.29
N PHE A 23 -38.65 10.94 23.56
CA PHE A 23 -37.50 10.36 24.27
C PHE A 23 -37.08 9.01 23.69
N ILE A 24 -38.03 8.16 23.29
CA ILE A 24 -37.74 6.86 22.66
C ILE A 24 -37.04 7.06 21.31
N SER A 25 -37.56 7.96 20.47
CA SER A 25 -36.93 8.25 19.17
C SER A 25 -35.55 8.88 19.33
N PHE A 26 -35.39 9.82 20.27
CA PHE A 26 -34.10 10.41 20.60
C PHE A 26 -33.09 9.35 21.06
N GLN A 27 -33.49 8.41 21.92
CA GLN A 27 -32.61 7.36 22.41
C GLN A 27 -32.16 6.42 21.28
N ILE A 28 -33.07 6.02 20.38
CA ILE A 28 -32.75 5.12 19.26
C ILE A 28 -31.82 5.82 18.26
N ILE A 29 -32.14 7.06 17.87
CA ILE A 29 -31.33 7.85 16.93
C ILE A 29 -29.96 8.18 17.56
N GLY A 30 -29.93 8.56 18.84
CA GLY A 30 -28.71 8.84 19.59
C GLY A 30 -27.79 7.63 19.70
N SER A 31 -28.33 6.45 20.03
CA SER A 31 -27.56 5.21 20.07
C SER A 31 -27.00 4.83 18.70
N PHE A 32 -27.74 5.03 17.61
CA PHE A 32 -27.25 4.77 16.25
C PHE A 32 -26.09 5.71 15.88
N ILE A 33 -26.23 7.00 16.16
CA ILE A 33 -25.15 7.97 15.93
C ILE A 33 -23.92 7.63 16.77
N PHE A 34 -24.10 7.33 18.06
CA PHE A 34 -23.01 6.95 18.96
C PHE A 34 -22.28 5.70 18.49
N LEU A 35 -22.99 4.65 18.08
CA LEU A 35 -22.40 3.44 17.53
C LEU A 35 -21.62 3.71 16.23
N ASN A 36 -22.16 4.54 15.33
CA ASN A 36 -21.46 4.87 14.08
C ASN A 36 -20.19 5.70 14.33
N ILE A 37 -20.23 6.64 15.28
CA ILE A 37 -19.05 7.40 15.71
C ILE A 37 -18.03 6.46 16.35
N LEU A 38 -18.48 5.55 17.23
CA LEU A 38 -17.61 4.58 17.88
C LEU A 38 -16.91 3.67 16.87
N VAL A 39 -17.66 3.14 15.90
CA VAL A 39 -17.08 2.33 14.80
C VAL A 39 -16.10 3.15 13.98
N ALA A 40 -16.39 4.41 13.67
CA ALA A 40 -15.47 5.28 12.95
C ALA A 40 -14.16 5.49 13.71
N VAL A 41 -14.22 5.76 15.01
CA VAL A 41 -13.04 5.93 15.88
C VAL A 41 -12.26 4.62 16.02
N ILE A 42 -12.95 3.52 16.23
CA ILE A 42 -12.32 2.19 16.36
C ILE A 42 -11.66 1.78 15.04
N LEU A 43 -12.29 2.03 13.89
CA LEU A 43 -11.70 1.80 12.58
C LEU A 43 -10.53 2.73 12.31
N ASP A 44 -10.55 3.97 12.79
CA ASP A 44 -9.43 4.89 12.66
C ASP A 44 -8.23 4.41 13.49
N GLU A 45 -8.45 4.00 14.74
CA GLU A 45 -7.43 3.40 15.60
C GLU A 45 -6.88 2.11 14.97
N PHE A 46 -7.75 1.22 14.49
CA PHE A 46 -7.29 0.02 13.78
C PHE A 46 -6.63 0.33 12.44
N ASN A 47 -7.01 1.39 11.72
CA ASN A 47 -6.35 1.79 10.48
C ASN A 47 -4.99 2.45 10.76
N ILE A 48 -4.81 3.14 11.89
CA ILE A 48 -3.52 3.66 12.35
C ILE A 48 -2.62 2.50 12.82
N LEU A 49 -3.18 1.54 13.54
CA LEU A 49 -2.46 0.34 13.97
C LEU A 49 -2.18 -0.62 12.80
N HIS A 50 -3.08 -0.75 11.84
CA HIS A 50 -2.89 -1.54 10.62
C HIS A 50 -1.96 -0.80 9.67
N SER A 51 -2.00 0.52 9.56
CA SER A 51 -0.99 1.26 8.78
C SER A 51 0.37 1.16 9.45
N SER A 52 0.50 1.34 10.77
CA SER A 52 1.80 1.15 11.44
C SER A 52 2.30 -0.30 11.44
N ASN A 53 1.43 -1.32 11.55
CA ASN A 53 1.82 -2.73 11.46
C ASN A 53 2.03 -3.23 10.01
N LEU A 54 1.23 -2.79 9.01
CA LEU A 54 1.54 -3.07 7.59
C LEU A 54 2.75 -2.27 7.08
N LEU A 55 3.01 -1.08 7.61
CA LEU A 55 4.26 -0.35 7.36
C LEU A 55 5.46 -0.97 8.09
N ASN A 56 5.21 -1.84 9.08
CA ASN A 56 6.27 -2.60 9.73
C ASN A 56 6.57 -3.93 9.02
N ASP A 57 5.56 -4.63 8.50
CA ASP A 57 5.75 -5.98 7.93
C ASP A 57 5.65 -6.06 6.39
N GLN A 58 5.05 -5.08 5.69
CA GLN A 58 4.79 -5.17 4.24
C GLN A 58 5.29 -3.99 3.40
N SER A 59 5.94 -2.96 3.97
CA SER A 59 6.65 -1.95 3.18
C SER A 59 8.15 -2.20 3.26
N ILE A 60 8.76 -2.53 2.12
CA ILE A 60 10.18 -2.87 1.93
C ILE A 60 11.14 -1.69 2.21
N ALA A 61 10.62 -0.57 2.71
CA ALA A 61 11.36 0.34 3.59
C ALA A 61 10.50 0.60 4.82
N SER A 62 10.80 -0.08 5.92
CA SER A 62 10.07 0.06 7.19
C SER A 62 10.41 1.41 7.83
N GLN A 63 9.57 1.91 8.73
CA GLN A 63 9.86 3.08 9.59
C GLN A 63 11.28 3.01 10.19
N ARG A 64 11.74 1.79 10.51
CA ARG A 64 13.08 1.50 11.03
C ARG A 64 14.21 1.82 10.05
N ASP A 65 13.99 1.66 8.74
CA ASP A 65 14.98 1.97 7.72
C ASP A 65 15.14 3.49 7.54
N ILE A 66 14.05 4.23 7.67
CA ILE A 66 14.05 5.70 7.67
C ILE A 66 14.79 6.23 8.90
N GLU A 67 14.51 5.67 10.08
CA GLU A 67 15.25 5.99 11.31
C GLU A 67 16.75 5.74 11.13
N ARG A 68 17.11 4.60 10.55
CA ARG A 68 18.51 4.26 10.30
C ARG A 68 19.20 5.20 9.30
N PHE A 69 18.46 5.71 8.32
CA PHE A 69 18.95 6.78 7.46
C PHE A 69 19.24 8.06 8.26
N HIS A 70 18.31 8.46 9.14
CA HIS A 70 18.50 9.63 10.01
C HIS A 70 19.62 9.47 11.03
N GLU A 71 19.96 8.24 11.45
CA GLU A 71 21.12 7.98 12.31
C GLU A 71 22.45 8.14 11.56
N VAL A 72 22.50 7.72 10.29
CA VAL A 72 23.74 7.77 9.48
C VAL A 72 23.95 9.15 8.86
N TRP A 73 22.89 9.84 8.45
CA TRP A 73 22.95 11.11 7.73
C TRP A 73 23.83 12.20 8.39
N PRO A 74 23.76 12.44 9.72
CA PRO A 74 24.56 13.47 10.39
C PRO A 74 26.08 13.25 10.30
N THR A 75 26.52 12.01 10.05
CA THR A 75 27.96 11.72 9.84
C THR A 75 28.50 12.30 8.53
N PHE A 76 27.61 12.57 7.57
CA PHE A 76 27.95 13.16 6.27
C PHE A 76 27.53 14.64 6.15
N ASP A 77 26.45 15.05 6.84
CA ASP A 77 25.97 16.44 6.89
C ASP A 77 26.13 17.04 8.29
N VAL A 78 27.38 17.24 8.71
CA VAL A 78 27.74 17.78 10.03
C VAL A 78 27.18 19.20 10.25
N ARG A 79 26.95 19.95 9.16
CA ARG A 79 26.47 21.33 9.21
C ARG A 79 24.94 21.44 9.23
N SER A 80 24.21 20.33 9.22
CA SER A 80 22.74 20.28 9.11
C SER A 80 22.23 21.10 7.92
N SER A 81 22.99 21.09 6.81
CA SER A 81 22.67 21.81 5.59
C SER A 81 21.54 21.15 4.78
N GLY A 82 21.19 19.91 5.12
CA GLY A 82 20.24 19.07 4.39
C GLY A 82 20.80 18.52 3.08
N MET A 83 22.10 18.70 2.83
CA MET A 83 22.75 18.38 1.56
C MET A 83 24.11 17.71 1.76
N ILE A 84 24.49 16.84 0.82
CA ILE A 84 25.82 16.22 0.76
C ILE A 84 26.43 16.39 -0.64
N SER A 85 27.76 16.40 -0.72
CA SER A 85 28.45 16.40 -2.02
C SER A 85 28.16 15.10 -2.78
N ARG A 86 28.02 15.19 -4.11
CA ARG A 86 27.85 14.01 -4.98
C ARG A 86 28.96 12.97 -4.80
N GLU A 87 30.18 13.41 -4.47
CA GLU A 87 31.34 12.53 -4.24
C GLU A 87 31.22 11.70 -2.97
N ALA A 88 30.47 12.19 -1.97
CA ALA A 88 30.25 11.49 -0.70
C ALA A 88 29.14 10.43 -0.80
N LEU A 89 28.32 10.47 -1.86
CA LEU A 89 27.16 9.58 -2.02
C LEU A 89 27.51 8.09 -1.98
N PRO A 90 28.55 7.57 -2.68
CA PRO A 90 28.89 6.16 -2.62
C PRO A 90 29.27 5.70 -1.21
N ASN A 91 29.96 6.56 -0.44
CA ASN A 91 30.33 6.26 0.94
C ASN A 91 29.11 6.26 1.88
N LEU A 92 28.14 7.16 1.65
CA LEU A 92 26.87 7.14 2.37
C LEU A 92 26.08 5.84 2.09
N ILE A 93 26.01 5.41 0.83
CA ILE A 93 25.34 4.15 0.44
C ILE A 93 25.98 2.94 1.13
N LEU A 94 27.31 2.93 1.30
CA LEU A 94 28.01 1.87 2.04
C LEU A 94 27.78 1.92 3.56
N ALA A 95 27.45 3.08 4.11
CA ALA A 95 27.19 3.24 5.54
C ALA A 95 25.74 2.85 5.91
N LEU A 96 24.81 2.93 4.96
CA LEU A 96 23.40 2.57 5.12
C LEU A 96 23.19 1.05 4.98
N PRO A 97 22.46 0.40 5.91
CA PRO A 97 22.14 -1.01 5.78
C PRO A 97 21.17 -1.31 4.64
N PRO A 98 21.17 -2.56 4.14
CA PRO A 98 20.06 -3.06 3.32
C PRO A 98 18.73 -2.83 4.06
N PRO A 99 17.65 -2.44 3.37
CA PRO A 99 17.51 -2.34 1.92
C PRO A 99 17.97 -1.00 1.32
N LEU A 100 18.11 0.08 2.11
CA LEU A 100 18.42 1.43 1.61
C LEU A 100 19.86 1.60 1.11
N GLY A 101 20.77 0.75 1.55
CA GLY A 101 22.18 0.78 1.16
C GLY A 101 22.83 -0.59 1.15
N LEU A 102 24.15 -0.59 1.14
CA LEU A 102 24.97 -1.77 0.89
C LEU A 102 25.89 -2.13 2.07
N LYS A 103 25.62 -1.62 3.28
CA LYS A 103 26.45 -1.89 4.46
C LYS A 103 26.64 -3.39 4.63
N GLN A 104 27.89 -3.81 4.74
CA GLN A 104 28.34 -5.21 4.90
C GLN A 104 28.03 -6.18 3.74
N VAL A 105 27.22 -5.79 2.75
CA VAL A 105 26.82 -6.66 1.62
C VAL A 105 27.52 -6.27 0.31
N GLY A 106 27.83 -4.98 0.12
CA GLY A 106 28.43 -4.48 -1.12
C GLY A 106 29.78 -3.77 -0.92
N GLY A 107 30.52 -3.64 -2.02
CA GLY A 107 31.77 -2.87 -2.08
C GLY A 107 31.60 -1.52 -2.77
N LEU A 108 32.67 -0.71 -2.76
CA LEU A 108 32.67 0.64 -3.36
C LEU A 108 32.20 0.67 -4.81
N ARG A 109 32.56 -0.32 -5.62
CA ARG A 109 32.10 -0.43 -7.02
C ARG A 109 30.58 -0.57 -7.12
N SER A 110 29.98 -1.43 -6.31
CA SER A 110 28.53 -1.62 -6.26
C SER A 110 27.82 -0.34 -5.80
N ALA A 111 28.39 0.36 -4.82
CA ALA A 111 27.86 1.64 -4.35
C ALA A 111 27.96 2.76 -5.41
N MET A 112 29.05 2.80 -6.19
CA MET A 112 29.20 3.73 -7.32
C MET A 112 28.20 3.43 -8.43
N LEU A 113 28.02 2.15 -8.77
CA LEU A 113 27.00 1.72 -9.75
C LEU A 113 25.60 2.11 -9.27
N MET A 114 25.27 1.83 -8.01
CA MET A 114 24.01 2.23 -7.41
C MET A 114 23.84 3.75 -7.48
N SER A 115 24.86 4.52 -7.09
CA SER A 115 24.86 5.99 -7.17
C SER A 115 24.61 6.51 -8.59
N SER A 116 25.18 5.87 -9.60
CA SER A 116 24.98 6.26 -11.01
C SER A 116 23.57 5.96 -11.54
N GLN A 117 22.92 4.94 -10.99
CA GLN A 117 21.55 4.55 -11.34
C GLN A 117 20.49 5.39 -10.62
N LEU A 118 20.86 6.09 -9.55
CA LEU A 118 19.96 7.02 -8.87
C LEU A 118 19.91 8.32 -9.68
N GLU A 119 18.81 8.52 -10.42
CA GLU A 119 18.53 9.74 -11.18
C GLU A 119 18.20 10.93 -10.25
N LEU A 120 19.18 11.33 -9.43
CA LEU A 120 19.01 12.34 -8.40
C LEU A 120 19.13 13.75 -8.98
N LYS A 121 18.23 14.64 -8.55
CA LYS A 121 18.34 16.07 -8.82
C LYS A 121 19.56 16.63 -8.07
N GLN A 122 20.49 17.18 -8.83
CA GLN A 122 21.68 17.84 -8.29
C GLN A 122 21.43 19.34 -8.18
N VAL A 123 21.97 19.94 -7.13
CA VAL A 123 21.97 21.38 -6.90
C VAL A 123 23.39 21.86 -7.07
N GLU A 124 23.63 22.69 -8.08
CA GLU A 124 24.92 23.34 -8.28
C GLU A 124 25.09 24.46 -7.26
N THR A 125 26.20 24.42 -6.53
CA THR A 125 26.60 25.42 -5.54
C THR A 125 28.02 25.87 -5.88
N GLU A 126 28.47 27.00 -5.31
CA GLU A 126 29.84 27.49 -5.45
C GLU A 126 30.94 26.46 -5.13
N LYS A 127 30.60 25.42 -4.35
CA LYS A 127 31.51 24.36 -3.90
C LYS A 127 31.38 23.05 -4.69
N GLY A 128 30.56 23.02 -5.75
CA GLY A 128 30.32 21.84 -6.58
C GLY A 128 28.87 21.35 -6.57
N MET A 129 28.67 20.08 -6.96
CA MET A 129 27.35 19.46 -7.08
C MET A 129 26.91 18.78 -5.78
N PHE A 130 25.74 19.20 -5.27
CA PHE A 130 25.16 18.69 -4.04
C PHE A 130 23.85 17.95 -4.27
N ILE A 131 23.54 17.04 -3.36
CA ILE A 131 22.33 16.21 -3.36
C ILE A 131 21.58 16.48 -2.06
N ARG A 132 20.27 16.73 -2.15
CA ARG A 132 19.40 16.90 -0.98
C ARG A 132 19.07 15.55 -0.35
N GLY A 133 19.17 15.49 0.98
CA GLY A 133 18.92 14.25 1.73
C GLY A 133 17.49 13.71 1.57
N HIS A 134 16.50 14.60 1.58
CA HIS A 134 15.10 14.22 1.36
C HIS A 134 14.87 13.62 -0.04
N ASP A 135 15.45 14.24 -1.08
CA ASP A 135 15.34 13.74 -2.45
C ASP A 135 16.02 12.37 -2.58
N LEU A 136 17.20 12.20 -1.96
CA LEU A 136 17.91 10.93 -1.91
C LEU A 136 17.08 9.84 -1.21
N LEU A 137 16.60 10.09 0.00
CA LEU A 137 15.81 9.12 0.77
C LEU A 137 14.57 8.68 -0.01
N LYS A 138 13.85 9.63 -0.61
CA LYS A 138 12.69 9.34 -1.46
C LYS A 138 13.06 8.42 -2.62
N THR A 139 14.14 8.73 -3.34
CA THR A 139 14.59 7.91 -4.48
C THR A 139 15.05 6.52 -4.05
N LEU A 140 15.75 6.37 -2.92
CA LEU A 140 16.16 5.07 -2.38
C LEU A 140 14.96 4.19 -2.02
N ILE A 141 13.96 4.76 -1.34
CA ILE A 141 12.72 4.05 -0.99
C ILE A 141 11.97 3.65 -2.27
N SER A 142 11.77 4.57 -3.22
CA SER A 142 11.08 4.27 -4.47
C SER A 142 11.77 3.18 -5.29
N ARG A 143 13.11 3.16 -5.30
CA ARG A 143 13.90 2.10 -5.95
C ARG A 143 13.67 0.74 -5.29
N ASN A 144 13.66 0.70 -3.96
CA ASN A 144 13.49 -0.55 -3.22
C ASN A 144 12.07 -1.12 -3.35
N ILE A 145 11.06 -0.26 -3.48
CA ILE A 145 9.69 -0.65 -3.80
C ILE A 145 9.60 -1.21 -5.23
N GLN A 146 10.32 -0.66 -6.21
CA GLN A 146 10.33 -1.20 -7.56
C GLN A 146 11.05 -2.56 -7.66
N SER A 147 12.07 -2.80 -6.83
CA SER A 147 12.70 -4.13 -6.74
C SER A 147 11.86 -5.15 -5.98
N ALA A 148 10.88 -4.71 -5.18
CA ALA A 148 9.96 -5.57 -4.44
C ALA A 148 8.88 -6.21 -5.31
N ASP A 149 8.55 -5.61 -6.45
CA ASP A 149 7.67 -6.22 -7.47
C ASP A 149 8.37 -7.38 -8.23
N ILE A 150 9.56 -7.78 -7.80
CA ILE A 150 10.20 -9.04 -8.19
C ILE A 150 9.76 -10.09 -7.18
N ASP A 151 8.64 -10.76 -7.50
CA ASP A 151 8.06 -11.95 -6.87
C ASP A 151 9.02 -12.65 -5.87
N ASP A 152 8.75 -12.51 -4.56
CA ASP A 152 9.47 -13.25 -3.49
C ASP A 152 9.49 -14.78 -3.72
N ASP A 153 8.54 -15.29 -4.52
CA ASP A 153 8.47 -16.68 -4.96
C ASP A 153 9.61 -17.09 -5.92
N GLU A 154 10.17 -16.16 -6.71
CA GLU A 154 11.24 -16.45 -7.67
C GLU A 154 12.62 -16.50 -6.98
N VAL A 155 12.86 -15.60 -6.02
CA VAL A 155 14.10 -15.58 -5.23
C VAL A 155 14.16 -16.72 -4.22
N GLN A 156 13.03 -17.12 -3.62
CA GLN A 156 12.96 -18.31 -2.75
C GLN A 156 13.07 -19.61 -3.55
N ALA A 157 12.48 -19.68 -4.76
CA ALA A 157 12.65 -20.84 -5.64
C ALA A 157 14.09 -20.99 -6.12
N GLU A 158 14.77 -19.89 -6.48
CA GLU A 158 16.20 -19.91 -6.83
C GLU A 158 17.07 -20.26 -5.63
N ALA A 159 16.78 -19.75 -4.43
CA ALA A 159 17.54 -20.08 -3.22
C ALA A 159 17.37 -21.56 -2.83
N ALA A 160 16.16 -22.12 -2.95
CA ALA A 160 15.89 -23.53 -2.71
C ALA A 160 16.55 -24.44 -3.78
N ALA A 161 16.50 -24.05 -5.05
CA ALA A 161 17.16 -24.76 -6.14
C ALA A 161 18.69 -24.75 -5.96
N ASN A 162 19.27 -23.60 -5.59
CA ASN A 162 20.70 -23.46 -5.34
C ASN A 162 21.16 -24.22 -4.08
N ALA A 163 20.31 -24.33 -3.06
CA ALA A 163 20.56 -25.20 -1.91
C ALA A 163 20.54 -26.69 -2.29
N HIS A 164 19.61 -27.09 -3.17
CA HIS A 164 19.50 -28.46 -3.67
C HIS A 164 20.69 -28.85 -4.56
N VAL A 165 21.13 -27.94 -5.43
CA VAL A 165 22.34 -28.10 -6.27
C VAL A 165 23.61 -28.20 -5.42
N LYS A 166 23.75 -27.35 -4.38
CA LYS A 166 24.87 -27.44 -3.44
C LYS A 166 24.86 -28.74 -2.63
N LYS A 167 23.68 -29.28 -2.34
CA LYS A 167 23.52 -30.57 -1.65
C LYS A 167 23.93 -31.74 -2.54
N THR A 168 23.51 -31.74 -3.80
CA THR A 168 23.88 -32.77 -4.79
C THR A 168 25.35 -32.70 -5.22
N LEU A 169 25.96 -31.51 -5.29
CA LEU A 169 27.40 -31.34 -5.55
C LEU A 169 28.30 -31.93 -4.44
N LYS A 170 27.80 -32.06 -3.21
CA LYS A 170 28.54 -32.68 -2.10
C LYS A 170 28.58 -34.21 -2.19
N GLU A 171 27.73 -34.84 -2.99
CA GLU A 171 27.57 -36.31 -3.04
C GLU A 171 28.38 -36.98 -4.18
N GLY A 172 29.35 -36.28 -4.77
CA GLY A 172 30.21 -36.81 -5.84
C GLY A 172 29.67 -36.50 -7.24
N PRO A 173 30.45 -36.77 -8.31
CA PRO A 173 30.14 -36.27 -9.64
C PRO A 173 28.87 -36.91 -10.20
N LEU A 174 27.79 -36.12 -10.29
CA LEU A 174 26.56 -36.53 -10.98
C LEU A 174 26.85 -36.81 -12.46
N SER A 175 26.29 -37.91 -12.96
CA SER A 175 26.39 -38.36 -14.35
C SER A 175 25.83 -37.34 -15.35
N LEU A 176 26.37 -37.33 -16.55
CA LEU A 176 25.92 -36.47 -17.67
C LEU A 176 24.43 -36.67 -18.02
N LYS A 177 23.88 -37.85 -17.73
CA LYS A 177 22.44 -38.14 -17.92
C LYS A 177 21.58 -37.34 -16.93
N THR A 178 22.01 -37.25 -15.67
CA THR A 178 21.29 -36.55 -14.61
C THR A 178 21.22 -35.03 -14.87
N TRP A 179 22.24 -34.46 -15.52
CA TRP A 179 22.23 -33.06 -15.97
C TRP A 179 21.23 -32.79 -17.10
N GLY A 180 21.00 -33.76 -17.98
CA GLY A 180 19.99 -33.67 -19.04
C GLY A 180 18.58 -33.69 -18.47
N ASP A 181 18.31 -34.66 -17.59
CA ASP A 181 17.01 -34.85 -16.94
C ASP A 181 16.60 -33.62 -16.12
N MET A 182 17.56 -33.01 -15.41
CA MET A 182 17.32 -31.84 -14.56
C MET A 182 17.02 -30.57 -15.36
N ARG A 183 17.63 -30.39 -16.55
CA ARG A 183 17.29 -29.28 -17.46
C ARG A 183 15.90 -29.45 -18.07
N GLN A 184 15.52 -30.68 -18.37
CA GLN A 184 14.23 -30.99 -18.97
C GLN A 184 13.09 -30.75 -17.96
N LEU A 185 13.26 -31.18 -16.71
CA LEU A 185 12.33 -30.87 -15.61
C LEU A 185 12.19 -29.36 -15.37
N HIS A 186 13.29 -28.60 -15.44
CA HIS A 186 13.25 -27.15 -15.27
C HIS A 186 12.57 -26.42 -16.45
N ALA A 187 12.74 -26.94 -17.67
CA ALA A 187 12.06 -26.44 -18.86
C ALA A 187 10.55 -26.74 -18.82
N GLU A 188 10.16 -27.92 -18.36
CA GLU A 188 8.75 -28.32 -18.20
C GLU A 188 8.07 -27.50 -17.09
N ALA A 189 8.70 -27.32 -15.93
CA ALA A 189 8.16 -26.50 -14.84
C ALA A 189 8.05 -25.01 -15.23
N SER A 190 9.00 -24.49 -16.02
CA SER A 190 8.94 -23.14 -16.56
C SER A 190 7.78 -22.96 -17.55
N GLU A 191 7.52 -23.94 -18.41
CA GLU A 191 6.41 -23.89 -19.37
C GLU A 191 5.04 -24.09 -18.71
N GLU A 192 4.96 -24.91 -17.65
CA GLU A 192 3.74 -25.09 -16.85
C GLU A 192 3.34 -23.80 -16.12
N LYS A 193 4.28 -23.12 -15.45
CA LYS A 193 4.04 -21.80 -14.85
C LYS A 193 3.63 -20.74 -15.88
N LYS A 194 4.17 -20.83 -17.10
CA LYS A 194 3.81 -19.91 -18.20
C LYS A 194 2.39 -20.17 -18.71
N ARG A 195 1.95 -21.43 -18.74
CA ARG A 195 0.57 -21.83 -19.06
C ARG A 195 -0.41 -21.38 -17.97
N GLU A 196 -0.08 -21.52 -16.69
CA GLU A 196 -0.90 -21.03 -15.58
C GLU A 196 -1.03 -19.50 -15.60
N ARG A 197 0.08 -18.76 -15.78
CA ARG A 197 0.06 -17.29 -15.92
C ARG A 197 -0.75 -16.83 -17.14
N SER A 198 -0.73 -17.59 -18.24
CA SER A 198 -1.55 -17.31 -19.43
C SER A 198 -3.05 -17.57 -19.18
N GLY A 199 -3.37 -18.65 -18.46
CA GLY A 199 -4.74 -18.97 -18.03
C GLY A 199 -5.32 -17.90 -17.11
N ALA A 200 -4.57 -17.48 -16.10
CA ALA A 200 -4.97 -16.42 -15.17
C ALA A 200 -5.21 -15.06 -15.87
N LYS A 201 -4.33 -14.69 -16.81
CA LYS A 201 -4.51 -13.47 -17.64
C LYS A 201 -5.74 -13.56 -18.54
N THR A 202 -6.06 -14.73 -19.06
CA THR A 202 -7.24 -14.96 -19.91
C THR A 202 -8.53 -14.87 -19.09
N LEU A 203 -8.55 -15.44 -17.88
CA LEU A 203 -9.67 -15.34 -16.95
C LEU A 203 -9.91 -13.90 -16.46
N ALA A 204 -8.85 -13.19 -16.09
CA ALA A 204 -8.94 -11.78 -15.70
C ALA A 204 -9.46 -10.90 -16.84
N LYS A 205 -9.00 -11.15 -18.08
CA LYS A 205 -9.50 -10.46 -19.28
C LYS A 205 -10.98 -10.78 -19.55
N HIS A 206 -11.40 -12.03 -19.37
CA HIS A 206 -12.81 -12.43 -19.54
C HIS A 206 -13.71 -11.77 -18.50
N PHE A 207 -13.30 -11.75 -17.23
CA PHE A 207 -14.03 -11.10 -16.15
C PHE A 207 -14.13 -9.58 -16.37
N ALA A 208 -13.05 -8.92 -16.78
CA ALA A 208 -13.06 -7.50 -17.11
C ALA A 208 -14.04 -7.18 -18.26
N LEU A 209 -14.10 -8.03 -19.30
CA LEU A 209 -15.05 -7.88 -20.40
C LEU A 209 -16.51 -8.11 -19.96
N GLU A 210 -16.77 -9.05 -19.06
CA GLU A 210 -18.12 -9.25 -18.49
C GLU A 210 -18.57 -8.04 -17.67
N VAL A 211 -17.69 -7.48 -16.83
CA VAL A 211 -17.99 -6.29 -16.03
C VAL A 211 -18.31 -5.09 -16.93
N ILE A 212 -17.51 -4.85 -17.97
CA ILE A 212 -17.73 -3.77 -18.93
C ILE A 212 -19.05 -3.98 -19.69
N THR A 213 -19.30 -5.21 -20.16
CA THR A 213 -20.53 -5.54 -20.92
C THR A 213 -21.79 -5.39 -20.06
N SER A 214 -21.72 -5.81 -18.79
CA SER A 214 -22.79 -5.61 -17.81
C SER A 214 -23.08 -4.13 -17.57
N HIS A 215 -22.04 -3.31 -17.44
CA HIS A 215 -22.19 -1.86 -17.28
C HIS A 215 -22.83 -1.21 -18.52
N VAL A 216 -22.39 -1.58 -19.72
CA VAL A 216 -22.95 -1.07 -20.98
C VAL A 216 -24.42 -1.48 -21.15
N ASN A 217 -24.79 -2.70 -20.78
CA ASN A 217 -26.18 -3.16 -20.83
C ASN A 217 -27.07 -2.44 -19.80
N ARG A 218 -26.55 -2.15 -18.60
CA ARG A 218 -27.24 -1.29 -17.62
C ARG A 218 -27.49 0.13 -18.15
N LEU A 219 -26.51 0.71 -18.84
CA LEU A 219 -26.64 2.04 -19.44
C LEU A 219 -27.67 2.06 -20.59
N LYS A 220 -27.70 1.02 -21.42
CA LYS A 220 -28.73 0.86 -22.46
C LYS A 220 -30.13 0.65 -21.87
N GLY A 221 -30.25 -0.14 -20.80
CA GLY A 221 -31.50 -0.34 -20.06
C GLY A 221 -32.04 0.97 -19.46
N ASN A 222 -31.18 1.77 -18.82
CA ASN A 222 -31.57 3.08 -18.29
C ASN A 222 -31.94 4.08 -19.39
N SER A 223 -31.26 4.04 -20.55
CA SER A 223 -31.61 4.87 -21.70
C SER A 223 -32.98 4.51 -22.30
N ALA A 224 -33.33 3.22 -22.38
CA ALA A 224 -34.65 2.77 -22.83
C ALA A 224 -35.78 3.21 -21.87
N VAL A 225 -35.54 3.14 -20.56
CA VAL A 225 -36.48 3.63 -19.52
C VAL A 225 -36.66 5.16 -19.61
N LEU A 226 -35.59 5.90 -19.88
CA LEU A 226 -35.66 7.35 -20.09
C LEU A 226 -36.40 7.73 -21.37
N LYS A 227 -36.26 6.95 -22.46
CA LYS A 227 -37.00 7.16 -23.72
C LYS A 227 -38.51 6.89 -23.55
N SER A 228 -38.88 5.85 -22.80
CA SER A 228 -40.28 5.53 -22.47
C SER A 228 -40.94 6.64 -21.63
N ARG A 229 -40.26 7.14 -20.58
CA ARG A 229 -40.75 8.26 -19.74
C ARG A 229 -40.90 9.57 -20.51
N ARG A 230 -40.09 9.81 -21.54
CA ARG A 230 -40.18 11.02 -22.38
C ARG A 230 -41.37 10.93 -23.35
N SER A 231 -41.68 9.73 -23.86
CA SER A 231 -42.84 9.49 -24.72
C SER A 231 -44.17 9.68 -23.97
N SER A 232 -44.28 9.20 -22.73
CA SER A 232 -45.50 9.36 -21.90
C SER A 232 -45.76 10.79 -21.43
N ARG A 233 -44.76 11.68 -21.51
CA ARG A 233 -44.87 13.09 -21.11
C ARG A 233 -45.17 14.04 -22.28
N LEU A 234 -45.17 13.51 -23.52
CA LEU A 234 -45.52 14.24 -24.75
C LEU A 234 -46.93 13.89 -25.27
N SER A 235 -47.65 12.99 -24.57
CA SER A 235 -49.01 12.55 -24.89
C SER A 235 -50.07 13.01 -23.88
N MET A 236 -49.78 14.04 -23.08
CA MET A 236 -50.75 14.78 -22.23
C MET A 236 -50.79 16.24 -22.66
#